data_AF-A0A355PC40-F1
#
_entry.id   AF-A0A355PC40-F1
#
_cell.length_a   1.000
_cell.length_b   1.000
_cell.length_c   1.000
_cell.angle_alpha   90.00
_cell.angle_beta   90.00
_cell.angle_gamma   90.00
#
_symmetry.space_group_name_H-M   'P 1'
#
loop_
_entity.id
_entity.type
_entity.pdbx_description
1 polymer ?
#
loop_
_entity_poly.entity_id
_entity_poly.type
_entity_poly.pdbx_seq_one_letter_code
_entity_poly.pdbx_strand_id
1 'polypeptide(L)'
;MSTTDAQARQQAARQGQWRRLPLIESRRLRWALALGGVVYLMLALASVEVNWARVAEGAGRALNFLGAFLQPDFVSRQSDILAGLMESLTMTLTSTVIGVLLAIPVGLGAARNIAPLPIYAVCRAIIAVSRTFQEVIIAILFVVMFGFGPFAGMLTLAFATIGFMAKLL
;
A
#
# COMPACT_ATOMS: atom_id res chain seq x y z
N MET A 1 23.01 -22.62 26.58
CA MET A 1 22.12 -21.82 27.45
C MET A 1 21.67 -22.72 28.59
N SER A 2 22.39 -22.66 29.71
CA SER A 2 22.16 -23.48 30.90
C SER A 2 20.79 -23.17 31.51
N THR A 3 20.08 -24.21 31.95
CA THR A 3 18.76 -24.13 32.59
C THR A 3 18.74 -23.19 33.82
N THR A 4 19.89 -22.96 34.44
CA THR A 4 20.11 -22.04 35.57
C THR A 4 19.85 -20.57 35.24
N ASP A 5 20.23 -20.10 34.04
CA ASP A 5 20.08 -18.69 33.64
C ASP A 5 18.62 -18.33 33.34
N ALA A 6 17.83 -19.31 32.90
CA ALA A 6 16.40 -19.15 32.65
C ALA A 6 15.61 -19.04 33.97
N GLN A 7 15.97 -19.82 35.00
CA GLN A 7 15.32 -19.79 36.31
C GLN A 7 15.61 -18.49 37.08
N ALA A 8 16.86 -18.02 37.07
CA ALA A 8 17.23 -16.73 37.68
C ALA A 8 16.49 -15.54 37.03
N ARG A 9 16.24 -15.61 35.72
CA ARG A 9 15.47 -14.58 34.97
C ARG A 9 13.98 -14.60 35.28
N GLN A 10 13.38 -15.77 35.45
CA GLN A 10 11.98 -15.89 35.85
C GLN A 10 11.75 -15.32 37.26
N GLN A 11 12.72 -15.49 38.16
CA GLN A 11 12.67 -14.87 39.50
C GLN A 11 12.81 -13.34 39.44
N ALA A 12 13.72 -12.80 38.62
CA ALA A 12 13.85 -11.35 38.42
C ALA A 12 12.62 -10.70 37.76
N ALA A 13 11.96 -11.41 36.84
CA ALA A 13 10.69 -10.96 36.25
C ALA A 13 9.56 -10.89 37.27
N ARG A 14 9.51 -11.83 38.24
CA ARG A 14 8.56 -11.79 39.37
C ARG A 14 8.81 -10.63 40.34
N GLN A 15 10.04 -10.12 40.40
CA GLN A 15 10.43 -8.95 41.19
C GLN A 15 10.22 -7.62 40.45
N GLY A 16 9.54 -7.63 39.29
CA GLY A 16 9.22 -6.41 38.52
C GLY A 16 10.36 -5.87 37.65
N GLN A 17 11.53 -6.53 37.64
CA GLN A 17 12.66 -6.12 36.80
C GLN A 17 12.68 -6.93 35.50
N TRP A 18 11.79 -6.56 34.57
CA TRP A 18 11.79 -7.15 33.24
C TRP A 18 12.90 -6.52 32.37
N ARG A 19 13.87 -7.34 31.93
CA ARG A 19 14.93 -6.91 31.00
C ARG A 19 14.81 -7.71 29.71
N ARG A 20 14.53 -7.01 28.60
CA ARG A 20 14.42 -7.60 27.26
C ARG A 20 15.63 -8.48 26.93
N LEU A 21 15.38 -9.67 26.38
CA LEU A 21 16.44 -10.59 25.95
C LEU A 21 17.24 -9.92 24.81
N PRO A 22 18.57 -9.82 24.90
CA PRO A 22 19.35 -9.28 23.79
C PRO A 22 19.21 -10.22 22.58
N LEU A 23 18.83 -9.68 21.43
CA LEU A 23 18.64 -10.43 20.18
C LEU A 23 19.91 -11.18 19.72
N ILE A 24 21.09 -10.77 20.22
CA ILE A 24 22.40 -11.37 19.96
C ILE A 24 23.16 -11.45 21.30
N GLU A 25 23.49 -12.66 21.73
CA GLU A 25 24.06 -12.94 23.06
C GLU A 25 25.53 -12.48 23.21
N SER A 26 26.29 -12.45 22.12
CA SER A 26 27.70 -12.05 22.15
C SER A 26 27.90 -10.55 21.83
N ARG A 27 28.53 -9.83 22.77
CA ARG A 27 28.84 -8.39 22.64
C ARG A 27 29.70 -8.11 21.38
N ARG A 28 30.58 -9.04 21.01
CA ARG A 28 31.47 -8.92 19.84
C ARG A 28 30.71 -9.04 18.51
N LEU A 29 29.76 -9.96 18.39
CA LEU A 29 28.98 -10.15 17.15
C LEU A 29 28.05 -8.96 16.88
N ARG A 30 27.48 -8.35 17.92
CA ARG A 30 26.68 -7.12 17.77
C ARG A 30 27.50 -5.95 17.22
N TRP A 31 28.72 -5.75 17.73
CA TRP A 31 29.62 -4.71 17.22
C TRP A 31 30.15 -5.06 15.83
N ALA A 32 30.43 -6.33 15.54
CA ALA A 32 30.86 -6.77 14.20
C ALA A 32 29.76 -6.57 13.14
N LEU A 33 28.50 -6.89 13.46
CA LEU A 33 27.36 -6.66 12.56
C LEU A 33 27.07 -5.17 12.37
N ALA A 34 27.16 -4.37 13.44
CA ALA A 34 27.02 -2.91 13.33
C ALA A 34 28.14 -2.31 12.47
N LEU A 35 29.40 -2.73 12.71
CA LEU A 35 30.54 -2.29 11.92
C LEU A 35 30.40 -2.74 10.46
N GLY A 36 30.03 -4.00 10.22
CA GLY A 36 29.77 -4.53 8.87
C GLY A 36 28.65 -3.80 8.15
N GLY A 37 27.55 -3.46 8.85
CA GLY A 37 26.47 -2.65 8.31
C GLY A 37 26.92 -1.24 7.95
N VAL A 38 27.72 -0.59 8.80
CA VAL A 38 28.28 0.74 8.53
C VAL A 38 29.26 0.71 7.36
N VAL A 39 30.16 -0.28 7.31
CA VAL A 39 31.11 -0.47 6.20
C VAL A 39 30.36 -0.73 4.90
N TYR A 40 29.34 -1.59 4.92
CA TYR A 40 28.48 -1.84 3.76
C TYR A 40 27.77 -0.56 3.30
N LEU A 41 27.22 0.24 4.23
CA LEU A 41 26.55 1.48 3.89
C LEU A 41 27.52 2.52 3.30
N MET A 42 28.75 2.60 3.82
CA MET A 42 29.80 3.46 3.27
C MET A 42 30.23 3.00 1.86
N LEU A 43 30.43 1.70 1.65
CA LEU A 43 30.75 1.15 0.33
C LEU A 43 29.61 1.35 -0.67
N ALA A 44 28.37 1.18 -0.23
CA ALA A 44 27.18 1.43 -1.05
C ALA A 44 27.11 2.91 -1.46
N LEU A 45 27.28 3.85 -0.52
CA LEU A 45 27.27 5.28 -0.81
C LEU A 45 28.44 5.70 -1.71
N ALA A 46 29.63 5.11 -1.53
CA ALA A 46 30.79 5.37 -2.39
C ALA A 46 30.63 4.81 -3.80
N SER A 47 29.85 3.72 -3.97
CA SER A 47 29.58 3.12 -5.27
C SER A 47 28.45 3.83 -6.03
N VAL A 48 27.67 4.69 -5.36
CA VAL A 48 26.68 5.53 -6.04
C VAL A 48 27.41 6.70 -6.70
N GLU A 49 27.46 6.70 -8.02
CA GLU A 49 27.90 7.84 -8.81
C GLU A 49 26.88 8.98 -8.72
N VAL A 50 26.91 9.73 -7.61
CA VAL A 50 26.05 10.90 -7.42
C VAL A 50 26.58 12.05 -8.28
N ASN A 51 25.85 12.36 -9.36
CA ASN A 51 26.11 13.55 -10.14
C ASN A 51 25.58 14.78 -9.37
N TRP A 52 26.46 15.46 -8.64
CA TRP A 52 26.11 16.65 -7.85
C TRP A 52 25.53 17.80 -8.67
N ALA A 53 25.86 17.91 -9.97
CA ALA A 53 25.26 18.90 -10.86
C ALA A 53 23.78 18.60 -11.13
N ARG A 54 23.42 17.33 -11.40
CA ARG A 54 22.02 16.91 -11.54
C ARG A 54 21.21 17.10 -10.25
N VAL A 55 21.83 16.89 -9.09
CA VAL A 55 21.20 17.13 -7.80
C VAL A 55 20.90 18.61 -7.60
N ALA A 56 21.83 19.51 -7.95
CA ALA A 56 21.61 20.96 -7.87
C ALA A 56 20.50 21.43 -8.83
N GLU A 57 20.49 20.95 -10.07
CA GLU A 57 19.41 21.22 -11.04
C GLU A 57 18.06 20.63 -10.59
N GLY A 58 18.07 19.45 -9.97
CA GLY A 58 16.90 18.81 -9.40
C GLY A 58 16.34 19.59 -8.22
N ALA A 59 17.21 20.12 -7.35
CA ALA A 59 16.82 20.94 -6.20
C ALA A 59 16.14 22.24 -6.65
N GLY A 60 16.66 22.91 -7.68
CA GLY A 60 16.01 24.10 -8.26
C GLY A 60 14.60 23.79 -8.79
N ARG A 61 14.43 22.67 -9.50
CA ARG A 61 13.11 22.22 -9.98
C ARG A 61 12.16 21.86 -8.83
N ALA A 62 12.66 21.19 -7.80
CA ALA A 62 11.89 20.85 -6.61
C ALA A 62 11.42 22.10 -5.87
N LEU A 63 12.27 23.12 -5.73
CA LEU A 63 11.91 24.40 -5.12
C LEU A 63 10.88 25.16 -5.96
N ASN A 64 10.99 25.16 -7.28
CA ASN A 64 9.98 25.78 -8.16
C ASN A 64 8.63 25.05 -8.06
N PHE A 65 8.64 23.72 -8.02
CA PHE A 65 7.43 22.92 -7.82
C PHE A 65 6.80 23.17 -6.44
N LEU A 66 7.63 23.28 -5.39
CA LEU A 66 7.17 23.59 -4.04
C LEU A 66 6.61 25.02 -3.95
N GLY A 67 7.26 25.98 -4.61
CA GLY A 67 6.79 27.35 -4.75
C GLY A 67 5.47 27.46 -5.50
N ALA A 68 5.23 26.58 -6.49
CA ALA A 68 3.96 26.52 -7.21
C ALA A 68 2.78 26.11 -6.31
N PHE A 69 3.00 25.33 -5.23
CA PHE A 69 1.95 25.08 -4.24
C PHE A 69 1.58 26.31 -3.40
N LEU A 70 2.51 27.27 -3.23
CA LEU A 70 2.29 28.49 -2.45
C LEU A 70 1.60 29.61 -3.25
N GLN A 71 1.48 29.47 -4.57
CA GLN A 71 0.79 30.40 -5.46
C GLN A 71 -0.40 29.71 -6.16
N PRO A 72 -1.46 29.34 -5.42
CA PRO A 72 -2.62 28.73 -6.05
C PRO A 72 -3.39 29.79 -6.88
N ASP A 73 -3.35 29.64 -8.20
CA ASP A 73 -4.13 30.49 -9.12
C ASP A 73 -5.50 29.85 -9.40
N PHE A 74 -6.48 30.26 -8.60
CA PHE A 74 -7.88 29.81 -8.74
C PHE A 74 -8.67 30.57 -9.81
N VAL A 75 -8.15 31.70 -10.31
CA VAL A 75 -8.89 32.58 -11.23
C VAL A 75 -8.63 32.18 -12.67
N SER A 76 -7.38 31.89 -13.04
CA SER A 76 -7.05 31.47 -14.42
C SER A 76 -7.32 29.99 -14.68
N ARG A 77 -7.25 29.13 -13.64
CA ARG A 77 -7.41 27.67 -13.74
C ARG A 77 -8.75 27.15 -13.22
N GLN A 78 -9.72 28.02 -12.97
CA GLN A 78 -11.03 27.64 -12.40
C GLN A 78 -11.73 26.58 -13.25
N SER A 79 -11.67 26.69 -14.58
CA SER A 79 -12.28 25.75 -15.53
C SER A 79 -11.72 24.34 -15.38
N ASP A 80 -10.40 24.22 -15.27
CA ASP A 80 -9.70 22.94 -15.21
C ASP A 80 -9.96 22.25 -13.87
N ILE A 81 -9.99 23.04 -12.79
CA ILE A 81 -10.32 22.54 -11.44
C ILE A 81 -11.76 22.02 -11.39
N LEU A 82 -12.72 22.77 -11.94
CA LEU A 82 -14.12 22.34 -12.02
C LEU A 82 -14.29 21.10 -12.90
N ALA A 83 -13.60 21.06 -14.04
CA ALA A 83 -13.61 19.89 -14.92
C ALA A 83 -13.05 18.65 -14.20
N GLY A 84 -11.91 18.76 -13.51
CA GLY A 84 -11.32 17.67 -12.73
C GLY A 84 -12.20 17.21 -11.56
N LEU A 85 -12.87 18.15 -10.88
CA LEU A 85 -13.84 17.82 -9.82
C LEU A 85 -15.05 17.06 -10.37
N MET A 86 -15.62 17.52 -11.49
CA MET A 86 -16.73 16.82 -12.15
C MET A 86 -16.30 15.43 -12.60
N GLU A 87 -15.10 15.30 -13.18
CA GLU A 87 -14.55 14.03 -13.61
C GLU A 87 -14.38 13.04 -12.44
N SER A 88 -13.82 13.49 -11.31
CA SER A 88 -13.70 12.67 -10.09
C SER A 88 -15.05 12.24 -9.53
N LEU A 89 -16.05 13.14 -9.53
CA LEU A 89 -17.40 12.84 -9.05
C LEU A 89 -18.08 11.82 -9.97
N THR A 90 -18.06 12.04 -11.28
CA THR A 90 -18.61 11.11 -12.26
C THR A 90 -17.95 9.74 -12.13
N MET A 91 -16.62 9.70 -12.06
CA MET A 91 -15.87 8.46 -11.88
C MET A 91 -16.27 7.72 -10.60
N THR A 92 -16.33 8.41 -9.45
CA THR A 92 -16.67 7.79 -8.16
C THR A 92 -18.11 7.29 -8.13
N LEU A 93 -19.06 8.09 -8.62
CA LEU A 93 -20.47 7.72 -8.66
C LEU A 93 -20.73 6.54 -9.59
N THR A 94 -20.26 6.61 -10.84
CA THR A 94 -20.45 5.53 -11.82
C THR A 94 -19.76 4.26 -11.35
N SER A 95 -18.55 4.37 -10.80
CA SER A 95 -17.82 3.23 -10.25
C SER A 95 -18.56 2.57 -9.08
N THR A 96 -19.11 3.35 -8.16
CA THR A 96 -19.86 2.81 -7.02
C THR A 96 -21.14 2.12 -7.47
N VAL A 97 -21.90 2.73 -8.40
CA VAL A 97 -23.13 2.15 -8.95
C VAL A 97 -22.83 0.80 -9.62
N ILE A 98 -21.81 0.75 -10.49
CA ILE A 98 -21.41 -0.48 -11.18
C ILE A 98 -20.89 -1.52 -10.16
N GLY A 99 -20.04 -1.10 -9.23
CA GLY A 99 -19.44 -1.94 -8.21
C GLY A 99 -20.49 -2.59 -7.30
N VAL A 100 -21.46 -1.82 -6.82
CA VAL A 100 -22.57 -2.33 -5.99
C VAL A 100 -23.48 -3.27 -6.78
N LEU A 101 -23.82 -2.90 -8.02
CA LEU A 101 -24.67 -3.73 -8.88
C LEU A 101 -24.03 -5.11 -9.15
N LEU A 102 -22.71 -5.16 -9.32
CA LEU A 102 -21.96 -6.40 -9.48
C LEU A 102 -21.69 -7.12 -8.15
N ALA A 103 -21.57 -6.38 -7.03
CA ALA A 103 -21.33 -6.96 -5.72
C ALA A 103 -22.55 -7.74 -5.18
N ILE A 104 -23.77 -7.27 -5.46
CA ILE A 104 -25.01 -7.93 -5.01
C ILE A 104 -25.09 -9.39 -5.47
N PRO A 105 -25.01 -9.72 -6.78
CA PRO A 105 -25.09 -11.11 -7.23
C PRO A 105 -23.90 -11.94 -6.74
N VAL A 106 -22.70 -11.36 -6.64
CA VAL A 106 -21.50 -12.06 -6.15
C VAL A 106 -21.59 -12.36 -4.65
N GLY A 107 -22.11 -11.42 -3.85
CA GLY A 107 -22.32 -11.58 -2.41
C GLY A 107 -23.42 -12.60 -2.11
N LEU A 108 -24.57 -12.49 -2.76
CA LEU A 108 -25.66 -13.47 -2.63
C LEU A 108 -25.22 -14.87 -3.09
N GLY A 109 -24.43 -14.97 -4.16
CA GLY A 109 -23.85 -16.24 -4.63
C GLY A 109 -22.80 -16.83 -3.69
N ALA A 110 -22.17 -16.01 -2.84
CA ALA A 110 -21.24 -16.45 -1.80
C ALA A 110 -21.95 -16.87 -0.49
N ALA A 111 -23.26 -16.65 -0.36
CA ALA A 111 -24.01 -17.09 0.81
C ALA A 111 -24.17 -18.62 0.82
N ARG A 112 -23.63 -19.28 1.85
CA ARG A 112 -23.72 -20.74 2.04
C ARG A 112 -25.15 -21.28 2.13
N ASN A 113 -26.12 -20.40 2.40
CA ASN A 113 -27.52 -20.77 2.60
C ASN A 113 -28.32 -20.83 1.28
N ILE A 114 -27.90 -20.11 0.23
CA ILE A 114 -28.68 -19.93 -1.00
C ILE A 114 -28.03 -20.65 -2.20
N ALA A 115 -26.70 -20.73 -2.26
CA ALA A 115 -25.99 -21.18 -3.46
C ALA A 115 -25.50 -22.64 -3.39
N PRO A 116 -25.57 -23.39 -4.52
CA PRO A 116 -24.95 -24.71 -4.62
C PRO A 116 -23.41 -24.61 -4.55
N LEU A 117 -22.76 -25.66 -4.02
CA LEU A 117 -21.31 -25.76 -3.79
C LEU A 117 -20.38 -25.17 -4.89
N PRO A 118 -20.59 -25.41 -6.20
CA PRO A 118 -19.73 -24.85 -7.25
C PRO A 118 -19.84 -23.32 -7.37
N ILE A 119 -21.05 -22.77 -7.29
CA ILE A 119 -21.29 -21.32 -7.40
C ILE A 119 -20.70 -20.60 -6.18
N TYR A 120 -20.91 -21.20 -4.99
CA TYR A 120 -20.29 -20.74 -3.76
C TYR A 120 -18.76 -20.64 -3.86
N ALA A 121 -18.11 -21.66 -4.42
CA ALA A 121 -16.66 -21.70 -4.57
C ALA A 121 -16.14 -20.62 -5.54
N VAL A 122 -16.83 -20.42 -6.68
CA VAL A 122 -16.45 -19.39 -7.68
C VAL A 122 -16.61 -17.99 -7.10
N CYS A 123 -17.76 -17.66 -6.49
CA CYS A 123 -17.98 -16.34 -5.89
C CYS A 123 -16.95 -16.06 -4.79
N ARG A 124 -16.63 -17.04 -3.95
CA ARG A 124 -15.58 -16.92 -2.93
C ARG A 124 -14.18 -16.74 -3.53
N ALA A 125 -13.87 -17.42 -4.63
CA ALA A 125 -12.60 -17.25 -5.33
C ALA A 125 -12.46 -15.84 -5.89
N ILE A 126 -13.51 -15.28 -6.50
CA ILE A 126 -13.52 -13.90 -7.00
C ILE A 126 -13.25 -12.90 -5.87
N ILE A 127 -13.92 -13.06 -4.72
CA ILE A 127 -13.71 -12.20 -3.54
C ILE A 127 -12.26 -12.33 -3.01
N ALA A 128 -11.73 -13.56 -2.95
CA ALA A 128 -10.38 -13.80 -2.49
C ALA A 128 -9.32 -13.21 -3.44
N VAL A 129 -9.52 -13.34 -4.76
CA VAL A 129 -8.65 -12.78 -5.80
C VAL A 129 -8.66 -11.26 -5.75
N SER A 130 -9.84 -10.63 -5.70
CA SER A 130 -10.00 -9.18 -5.60
C SER A 130 -9.31 -8.57 -4.37
N ARG A 131 -9.19 -9.34 -3.29
CA ARG A 131 -8.45 -8.93 -2.07
C ARG A 131 -6.95 -9.21 -2.13
N THR A 132 -6.54 -10.22 -2.90
CA THR A 132 -5.12 -10.59 -3.01
C THR A 132 -4.39 -9.68 -3.98
N PHE A 133 -5.06 -9.29 -5.07
CA PHE A 133 -4.57 -8.25 -5.97
C PHE A 133 -5.01 -6.90 -5.44
N GLN A 134 -4.06 -6.14 -4.89
CA GLN A 134 -4.28 -4.75 -4.50
C GLN A 134 -4.81 -3.93 -5.69
N GLU A 135 -5.65 -2.94 -5.42
CA GLU A 135 -6.21 -2.01 -6.43
C GLU A 135 -5.15 -1.43 -7.37
N VAL A 136 -3.92 -1.21 -6.88
CA VAL A 136 -2.79 -0.71 -7.67
C VAL A 136 -2.43 -1.64 -8.84
N ILE A 137 -2.42 -2.96 -8.62
CA ILE A 137 -2.07 -3.94 -9.67
C ILE A 137 -3.15 -3.93 -10.76
N ILE A 138 -4.41 -3.88 -10.34
CA ILE A 138 -5.56 -3.83 -11.25
C ILE A 138 -5.58 -2.51 -12.02
N ALA A 139 -5.24 -1.39 -11.37
CA ALA A 139 -5.10 -0.09 -12.01
C ALA A 139 -4.08 -0.15 -13.15
N ILE A 140 -2.89 -0.69 -12.88
CA ILE A 140 -1.84 -0.81 -13.89
C ILE A 140 -2.32 -1.69 -15.05
N LEU A 141 -2.99 -2.81 -14.77
CA LEU A 141 -3.54 -3.68 -15.80
C LEU A 141 -4.55 -2.95 -16.70
N PHE A 142 -5.50 -2.22 -16.11
CA PHE A 142 -6.48 -1.45 -16.89
C PHE A 142 -5.87 -0.26 -17.63
N VAL A 143 -4.83 0.37 -17.08
CA VAL A 143 -4.08 1.42 -17.78
C VAL A 143 -3.35 0.85 -18.99
N VAL A 144 -2.80 -0.36 -18.90
CA VAL A 144 -2.18 -1.03 -20.07
C VAL A 144 -3.24 -1.42 -21.11
N MET A 145 -4.44 -1.83 -20.68
CA MET A 145 -5.51 -2.24 -21.59
C MET A 145 -6.22 -1.07 -22.29
N PHE A 146 -6.56 -0.02 -21.55
CA PHE A 146 -7.41 1.09 -22.01
C PHE A 146 -6.66 2.42 -22.13
N GLY A 147 -5.43 2.50 -21.62
CA GLY A 147 -4.65 3.73 -21.56
C GLY A 147 -4.81 4.50 -20.24
N PHE A 148 -4.04 5.58 -20.11
CA PHE A 148 -4.17 6.52 -19.00
C PHE A 148 -5.47 7.33 -19.14
N GLY A 149 -6.32 7.29 -18.12
CA GLY A 149 -7.51 8.12 -18.09
C GLY A 149 -8.49 7.76 -16.97
N PRO A 150 -9.59 8.54 -16.85
CA PRO A 150 -10.60 8.37 -15.80
C PRO A 150 -11.32 7.02 -15.90
N PHE A 151 -11.48 6.51 -17.13
CA PHE A 151 -12.13 5.23 -17.39
C PHE A 151 -11.38 4.06 -16.74
N ALA A 152 -10.06 4.00 -16.90
CA ALA A 152 -9.24 2.94 -16.29
C ALA A 152 -9.33 2.96 -14.77
N GLY A 153 -9.29 4.15 -14.17
CA GLY A 153 -9.47 4.27 -12.73
C GLY A 153 -10.91 3.95 -12.27
N MET A 154 -11.95 4.32 -13.03
CA MET A 154 -13.35 4.00 -12.72
C MET A 154 -13.55 2.48 -12.62
N LEU A 155 -13.01 1.73 -13.58
CA LEU A 155 -13.06 0.27 -13.59
C LEU A 155 -12.30 -0.34 -12.42
N THR A 156 -11.14 0.22 -12.10
CA THR A 156 -10.34 -0.20 -10.94
C THR A 156 -11.13 -0.05 -9.65
N LEU A 157 -11.69 1.14 -9.42
CA LEU A 157 -12.51 1.44 -8.25
C LEU A 157 -13.75 0.53 -8.19
N ALA A 158 -14.34 0.19 -9.33
CA ALA A 158 -15.55 -0.64 -9.37
C ALA A 158 -15.20 -2.07 -8.95
N PHE A 159 -14.08 -2.60 -9.45
CA PHE A 159 -13.59 -3.92 -9.09
C PHE A 159 -13.17 -4.01 -7.62
N ALA A 160 -12.55 -2.97 -7.07
CA ALA A 160 -12.22 -2.87 -5.65
C ALA A 160 -13.47 -2.85 -4.77
N THR A 161 -14.51 -2.13 -5.21
CA THR A 161 -15.80 -2.06 -4.51
C THR A 161 -16.47 -3.43 -4.41
N ILE A 162 -16.41 -4.26 -5.45
CA ILE A 162 -16.96 -5.62 -5.44
C ILE A 162 -16.32 -6.47 -4.33
N GLY A 163 -14.99 -6.48 -4.24
CA GLY A 163 -14.27 -7.30 -3.27
C GLY A 163 -14.56 -6.92 -1.81
N PHE A 164 -14.77 -5.63 -1.55
CA PHE A 164 -15.14 -5.12 -0.22
C PHE A 164 -16.61 -5.38 0.10
N MET A 165 -17.52 -4.98 -0.79
CA MET A 165 -18.97 -5.01 -0.55
C MET A 165 -19.52 -6.45 -0.54
N ALA A 166 -19.01 -7.36 -1.37
CA ALA A 166 -19.46 -8.75 -1.42
C ALA A 166 -19.12 -9.58 -0.17
N LYS A 167 -18.26 -9.07 0.72
CA LYS A 167 -17.99 -9.69 2.03
C LYS A 167 -18.83 -9.10 3.16
N LEU A 168 -19.30 -7.86 2.99
CA LEU A 168 -20.15 -7.18 3.96
C LEU A 168 -21.63 -7.54 3.81
N LEU A 169 -22.05 -7.90 2.60
CA LEU A 169 -23.33 -8.52 2.27
C LEU A 169 -23.32 -10.01 2.63
#